data_AF-A0A2R5EWD4-F1
#
_entry.id   AF-A0A2R5EWD4-F1
#
_cell.length_a   1.000
_cell.length_b   1.000
_cell.length_c   1.000
_cell.angle_alpha   90.00
_cell.angle_beta   90.00
_cell.angle_gamma   90.00
#
_symmetry.space_group_name_H-M   'P 1'
#
loop_
_entity.id
_entity.type
_entity.pdbx_description
1 polymer ?
#
loop_
_entity_poly.entity_id
_entity_poly.type
_entity_poly.pdbx_seq_one_letter_code
_entity_poly.pdbx_strand_id
1 'polypeptide(L)'
;MLYSYPSLDSLIFELKMRSHIVEAAKAMYASGVSFASFSNSRSNEQYWIRTPQGGFLLRPNVLPSDAVNDIFENGHLYAFECAGAIIIILYKAVLDAIGEAAFNRHFRNLYLISWETDHDLRLNATYNLNETYHGDTMYFKNPDYDRSTPEWQGENAIKLDDNLFFGHGIGIGSAGEMIEKLNRARMPGSMTSAYLDNLIITPDFEFVRQLVYREEEAAAL
;
A
#
# COMPACT_ATOMS: atom_id res chain seq x y z
N MET A 1 -8.02 -4.05 -26.06
CA MET A 1 -6.79 -3.29 -25.76
C MET A 1 -5.60 -4.23 -25.92
N LEU A 2 -4.43 -3.72 -26.30
CA LEU A 2 -3.25 -4.55 -26.52
C LEU A 2 -2.19 -4.22 -25.46
N TYR A 3 -1.81 -5.23 -24.67
CA TYR A 3 -0.72 -5.13 -23.71
C TYR A 3 0.54 -5.74 -24.32
N SER A 4 1.66 -5.05 -24.22
CA SER A 4 2.95 -5.50 -24.75
C SER A 4 3.88 -5.82 -23.58
N TYR A 5 4.43 -7.02 -23.59
CA TYR A 5 5.37 -7.50 -22.57
C TYR A 5 6.71 -7.84 -23.22
N PRO A 6 7.85 -7.56 -22.57
CA PRO A 6 9.17 -7.95 -23.08
C PRO A 6 9.33 -9.47 -23.24
N SER A 7 8.64 -10.25 -22.41
CA SER A 7 8.70 -11.71 -22.39
C SER A 7 7.45 -12.31 -21.74
N LEU A 8 7.25 -13.63 -21.90
CA LEU A 8 6.23 -14.37 -21.16
C LEU A 8 6.47 -14.30 -19.64
N ASP A 9 7.74 -14.31 -19.22
CA ASP A 9 8.11 -14.21 -17.81
C ASP A 9 7.73 -12.86 -17.21
N SER A 10 7.82 -11.77 -17.98
CA SER A 10 7.34 -10.45 -17.56
C SER A 10 5.84 -10.45 -17.28
N LEU A 11 5.04 -11.05 -18.17
CA LEU A 11 3.59 -11.19 -17.98
C LEU A 11 3.27 -12.06 -16.75
N ILE A 12 3.92 -13.21 -16.62
CA ILE A 12 3.72 -14.11 -15.48
C ILE A 12 4.09 -13.42 -14.17
N PHE A 13 5.16 -12.63 -14.16
CA PHE A 13 5.58 -11.88 -12.99
C PHE A 13 4.53 -10.84 -12.57
N GLU A 14 4.02 -10.03 -13.51
CA GLU A 14 2.95 -9.08 -13.19
C GLU A 14 1.72 -9.77 -12.59
N LEU A 15 1.25 -10.87 -13.20
CA LEU A 15 0.10 -11.61 -12.70
C LEU A 15 0.32 -12.16 -11.28
N LYS A 16 1.53 -12.68 -11.00
CA LYS A 16 1.90 -13.12 -9.65
C LYS A 16 1.97 -11.96 -8.67
N MET A 17 2.59 -10.85 -9.04
CA MET A 17 2.72 -9.67 -8.20
C MET A 17 1.33 -9.12 -7.83
N ARG A 18 0.43 -8.98 -8.82
CA ARG A 18 -0.96 -8.58 -8.57
C ARG A 18 -1.66 -9.51 -7.57
N SER A 19 -1.48 -10.83 -7.71
CA SER A 19 -1.99 -11.77 -6.71
C SER A 19 -1.38 -11.53 -5.33
N HIS A 20 -0.08 -11.27 -5.23
CA HIS A 20 0.57 -10.97 -3.95
C HIS A 20 0.06 -9.67 -3.32
N ILE A 21 -0.25 -8.63 -4.09
CA ILE A 21 -0.87 -7.39 -3.56
C ILE A 21 -2.24 -7.71 -2.95
N VAL A 22 -3.07 -8.48 -3.65
CA VAL A 22 -4.40 -8.87 -3.15
C VAL A 22 -4.27 -9.68 -1.86
N GLU A 23 -3.37 -10.65 -1.82
CA GLU A 23 -3.16 -11.48 -0.63
C GLU A 23 -2.55 -10.68 0.53
N ALA A 24 -1.64 -9.75 0.27
CA ALA A 24 -1.11 -8.84 1.28
C ALA A 24 -2.20 -7.92 1.85
N ALA A 25 -3.09 -7.38 1.03
CA ALA A 25 -4.22 -6.57 1.50
C ALA A 25 -5.18 -7.38 2.41
N LYS A 26 -5.49 -8.63 2.02
CA LYS A 26 -6.30 -9.54 2.86
C LYS A 26 -5.57 -9.90 4.17
N ALA A 27 -4.26 -10.17 4.10
CA ALA A 27 -3.44 -10.48 5.26
C ALA A 27 -3.37 -9.29 6.23
N MET A 28 -3.23 -8.06 5.72
CA MET A 28 -3.26 -6.86 6.54
C MET A 28 -4.62 -6.70 7.24
N TYR A 29 -5.73 -6.93 6.53
CA TYR A 29 -7.05 -6.91 7.15
C TYR A 29 -7.18 -7.93 8.29
N ALA A 30 -6.56 -9.11 8.14
CA ALA A 30 -6.59 -10.18 9.14
C ALA A 30 -5.57 -10.03 10.28
N SER A 31 -4.54 -9.19 10.14
CA SER A 31 -3.40 -9.13 11.09
C SER A 31 -3.72 -8.49 12.44
N GLY A 32 -4.87 -7.81 12.55
CA GLY A 32 -5.25 -7.05 13.75
C GLY A 32 -4.59 -5.67 13.85
N VAL A 33 -3.92 -5.20 12.79
CA VAL A 33 -3.44 -3.82 12.70
C VAL A 33 -4.60 -2.84 12.76
N SER A 34 -4.41 -1.73 13.48
CA SER A 34 -5.44 -0.70 13.63
C SER A 34 -5.10 0.56 12.83
N PHE A 35 -6.11 1.32 12.43
CA PHE A 35 -5.88 2.67 11.93
C PHE A 35 -5.42 3.61 13.06
N ALA A 36 -4.49 4.52 12.75
CA ALA A 36 -4.14 5.64 13.62
C ALA A 36 -3.64 6.85 12.81
N SER A 37 -3.91 8.06 13.32
CA SER A 37 -3.24 9.27 12.85
C SER A 37 -1.73 9.21 13.13
N PHE A 38 -0.94 10.04 12.45
CA PHE A 38 0.51 10.14 12.68
C PHE A 38 0.88 10.34 14.16
N SER A 39 0.16 11.21 14.87
CA SER A 39 0.43 11.49 16.29
C SER A 39 0.22 10.28 17.20
N ASN A 40 -0.66 9.36 16.80
CA ASN A 40 -1.06 8.18 17.57
C ASN A 40 -0.53 6.87 16.97
N SER A 41 0.31 6.94 15.93
CA SER A 41 0.87 5.74 15.30
C SER A 41 1.70 4.93 16.30
N ARG A 42 1.81 3.62 16.06
CA ARG A 42 2.65 2.72 16.85
C ARG A 42 3.19 1.59 15.98
N SER A 43 4.33 1.05 16.38
CA SER A 43 4.98 -0.07 15.71
C SER A 43 5.69 -0.96 16.73
N ASN A 44 6.03 -2.18 16.34
CA ASN A 44 6.85 -3.05 17.17
C ASN A 44 8.27 -2.48 17.29
N GLU A 45 8.63 -2.07 18.51
CA GLU A 45 9.92 -1.45 18.81
C GLU A 45 11.11 -2.40 18.62
N GLN A 46 10.89 -3.69 18.43
CA GLN A 46 11.97 -4.63 18.05
C GLN A 46 12.50 -4.36 16.64
N TYR A 47 11.64 -3.90 15.72
CA TYR A 47 11.97 -3.76 14.30
C TYR A 47 12.04 -2.30 13.87
N TRP A 48 11.25 -1.43 14.49
CA TRP A 48 11.04 -0.06 14.03
C TRP A 48 11.36 0.97 15.12
N ILE A 49 11.89 2.11 14.70
CA ILE A 49 12.00 3.33 15.51
C ILE A 49 10.88 4.27 15.04
N ARG A 50 9.92 4.55 15.91
CA ARG A 50 8.89 5.53 15.62
C ARG A 50 9.48 6.95 15.68
N THR A 51 9.35 7.71 14.60
CA THR A 51 9.84 9.09 14.50
C THR A 51 8.84 10.08 15.12
N PRO A 52 9.26 11.30 15.48
CA PRO A 52 8.35 12.34 15.97
C PRO A 52 7.23 12.70 14.99
N GLN A 53 7.45 12.49 13.69
CA GLN A 53 6.46 12.69 12.63
C GLN A 53 5.44 11.55 12.54
N GLY A 54 5.59 10.50 13.33
CA GLY A 54 4.70 9.34 13.33
C GLY A 54 5.05 8.27 12.30
N GLY A 55 6.17 8.39 11.60
CA GLY A 55 6.69 7.37 10.69
C GLY A 55 7.49 6.29 11.40
N PHE A 56 7.84 5.23 10.68
CA PHE A 56 8.61 4.09 11.19
C PHE A 56 9.91 3.93 10.43
N LEU A 57 11.03 4.22 11.10
CA LEU A 57 12.36 4.00 10.56
C LEU A 57 12.83 2.59 10.92
N LEU A 58 13.24 1.80 9.93
CA LEU A 58 13.78 0.47 10.16
C LEU A 58 15.00 0.55 11.09
N ARG A 59 15.09 -0.36 12.07
CA ARG A 59 16.23 -0.40 12.98
C ARG A 59 17.51 -0.83 12.27
N PRO A 60 18.67 -0.31 12.68
CA PRO A 60 19.95 -0.82 12.22
C PRO A 60 20.08 -2.32 12.51
N ASN A 61 20.62 -3.06 11.54
CA ASN A 61 20.88 -4.51 11.62
C ASN A 61 19.63 -5.41 11.68
N VAL A 62 18.44 -4.87 11.43
CA VAL A 62 17.23 -5.67 11.22
C VAL A 62 17.06 -5.95 9.73
N LEU A 63 16.71 -7.19 9.37
CA LEU A 63 16.41 -7.51 7.99
C LEU A 63 15.08 -6.85 7.57
N PRO A 64 15.04 -6.14 6.43
CA PRO A 64 13.80 -5.52 5.95
C PRO A 64 12.64 -6.49 5.81
N SER A 65 12.90 -7.71 5.33
CA SER A 65 11.91 -8.78 5.20
C SER A 65 11.28 -9.16 6.53
N ASP A 66 12.09 -9.41 7.57
CA ASP A 66 11.61 -9.73 8.92
C ASP A 66 10.71 -8.61 9.46
N ALA A 67 11.15 -7.34 9.31
CA ALA A 67 10.42 -6.19 9.80
C ALA A 67 9.07 -5.98 9.09
N VAL A 68 9.03 -6.22 7.77
CA VAL A 68 7.79 -6.16 6.99
C VAL A 68 6.87 -7.32 7.36
N ASN A 69 7.37 -8.55 7.46
CA ASN A 69 6.58 -9.72 7.84
C ASN A 69 5.97 -9.57 9.24
N ASP A 70 6.72 -9.00 10.20
CA ASP A 70 6.24 -8.76 11.56
C ASP A 70 4.96 -7.89 11.62
N ILE A 71 4.76 -6.97 10.65
CA ILE A 71 3.53 -6.17 10.57
C ILE A 71 2.29 -7.03 10.30
N PHE A 72 2.44 -8.12 9.55
CA PHE A 72 1.35 -9.03 9.19
C PHE A 72 1.16 -10.14 10.24
N GLU A 73 2.24 -10.55 10.90
CA GLU A 73 2.21 -11.60 11.93
C GLU A 73 1.80 -11.05 13.31
N ASN A 74 2.27 -9.85 13.65
CA ASN A 74 2.05 -9.19 14.94
C ASN A 74 1.29 -7.87 14.79
N GLY A 75 0.35 -7.79 13.85
CA GLY A 75 -0.35 -6.56 13.47
C GLY A 75 -0.98 -5.79 14.64
N HIS A 76 -1.41 -6.47 15.70
CA HIS A 76 -1.91 -5.84 16.93
C HIS A 76 -0.92 -4.84 17.59
N LEU A 77 0.39 -5.02 17.38
CA LEU A 77 1.45 -4.11 17.84
C LEU A 77 1.56 -2.84 16.99
N TYR A 78 0.84 -2.77 15.87
CA TYR A 78 0.94 -1.71 14.88
C TYR A 78 -0.35 -0.88 14.78
N ALA A 79 -0.17 0.42 14.52
CA ALA A 79 -1.22 1.25 13.96
C ALA A 79 -0.65 2.43 13.16
N PHE A 80 -1.25 2.70 12.02
CA PHE A 80 -0.78 3.70 11.06
C PHE A 80 -1.93 4.18 10.16
N GLU A 81 -1.66 5.14 9.29
CA GLU A 81 -2.67 5.76 8.41
C GLU A 81 -2.80 5.01 7.07
N CYS A 82 -3.80 5.37 6.27
CA CYS A 82 -4.21 4.61 5.09
C CYS A 82 -3.20 4.63 3.92
N ALA A 83 -2.47 5.71 3.68
CA ALA A 83 -1.42 5.76 2.67
C ALA A 83 -0.23 4.86 3.05
N GLY A 84 0.24 4.95 4.30
CA GLY A 84 1.28 4.06 4.82
C GLY A 84 0.89 2.58 4.73
N ALA A 85 -0.39 2.26 4.94
CA ALA A 85 -0.90 0.91 4.76
C ALA A 85 -0.75 0.39 3.32
N ILE A 86 -1.03 1.22 2.31
CA ILE A 86 -0.81 0.86 0.90
C ILE A 86 0.68 0.56 0.67
N ILE A 87 1.58 1.45 1.10
CA ILE A 87 3.01 1.26 0.89
C ILE A 87 3.50 -0.04 1.55
N ILE A 88 3.04 -0.35 2.77
CA ILE A 88 3.39 -1.60 3.46
C ILE A 88 2.85 -2.83 2.70
N ILE A 89 1.62 -2.78 2.17
CA ILE A 89 1.05 -3.85 1.32
C ILE A 89 1.92 -4.06 0.08
N LEU A 90 2.33 -2.98 -0.59
CA LEU A 90 3.18 -3.07 -1.78
C LEU A 90 4.56 -3.65 -1.44
N TYR A 91 5.17 -3.25 -0.33
CA TYR A 91 6.42 -3.86 0.13
C TYR A 91 6.27 -5.36 0.42
N LYS A 92 5.20 -5.77 1.09
CA LYS A 92 4.92 -7.19 1.34
C LYS A 92 4.74 -7.96 0.03
N ALA A 93 4.02 -7.39 -0.93
CA ALA A 93 3.82 -8.02 -2.23
C ALA A 93 5.13 -8.13 -3.03
N VAL A 94 5.99 -7.09 -2.98
CA VAL A 94 7.32 -7.15 -3.60
C VAL A 94 8.17 -8.23 -2.93
N LEU A 95 8.23 -8.24 -1.59
CA LEU A 95 8.96 -9.24 -0.81
C LEU A 95 8.56 -10.67 -1.22
N ASP A 96 7.26 -10.95 -1.28
CA ASP A 96 6.75 -12.27 -1.64
C ASP A 96 7.01 -12.63 -3.12
N ALA A 97 7.11 -11.63 -4.00
CA ALA A 97 7.36 -11.83 -5.43
C ALA A 97 8.84 -12.04 -5.78
N ILE A 98 9.77 -11.34 -5.12
CA ILE A 98 11.22 -11.38 -5.44
C ILE A 98 12.04 -12.19 -4.43
N GLY A 99 11.45 -12.54 -3.29
CA GLY A 99 12.08 -13.28 -2.21
C GLY A 99 12.95 -12.44 -1.27
N GLU A 100 13.16 -12.93 -0.06
CA GLU A 100 13.88 -12.24 1.03
C GLU A 100 15.29 -11.79 0.62
N ALA A 101 16.04 -12.64 -0.09
CA ALA A 101 17.42 -12.34 -0.45
C ALA A 101 17.55 -11.13 -1.38
N ALA A 102 16.63 -10.95 -2.34
CA ALA A 102 16.59 -9.77 -3.20
C ALA A 102 15.99 -8.58 -2.45
N PHE A 103 14.93 -8.79 -1.68
CA PHE A 103 14.30 -7.73 -0.90
C PHE A 103 15.26 -7.08 0.11
N ASN A 104 15.96 -7.90 0.91
CA ASN A 104 16.91 -7.43 1.92
C ASN A 104 18.14 -6.74 1.31
N ARG A 105 18.43 -6.97 0.03
CA ARG A 105 19.53 -6.29 -0.68
C ARG A 105 19.11 -4.89 -1.12
N HIS A 106 17.90 -4.73 -1.67
CA HIS A 106 17.47 -3.45 -2.23
C HIS A 106 16.81 -2.53 -1.18
N PHE A 107 16.02 -3.06 -0.25
CA PHE A 107 15.18 -2.26 0.67
C PHE A 107 15.79 -2.08 2.07
N ARG A 108 17.09 -1.74 2.17
CA ARG A 108 17.84 -1.80 3.44
C ARG A 108 17.51 -0.70 4.47
N ASN A 109 16.97 0.43 4.02
CA ASN A 109 16.80 1.63 4.86
C ASN A 109 15.34 2.12 4.83
N LEU A 110 14.38 1.21 5.03
CA LEU A 110 12.97 1.55 4.96
C LEU A 110 12.59 2.63 5.97
N TYR A 111 11.87 3.62 5.47
CA TYR A 111 11.18 4.61 6.28
C TYR A 111 9.71 4.69 5.85
N LEU A 112 8.83 4.16 6.69
CA LEU A 112 7.40 4.07 6.41
C LEU A 112 6.68 5.31 6.94
N ILE A 113 6.27 6.21 6.05
CA ILE A 113 5.40 7.34 6.39
C ILE A 113 4.63 7.81 5.15
N SER A 114 3.29 7.89 5.22
CA SER A 114 2.48 8.38 4.10
C SER A 114 2.83 7.63 2.79
N TRP A 115 2.99 8.37 1.69
CA TRP A 115 3.42 7.89 0.38
C TRP A 115 4.94 7.90 0.16
N GLU A 116 5.76 8.09 1.20
CA GLU A 116 7.21 8.00 1.06
C GLU A 116 7.61 6.56 0.72
N THR A 117 8.49 6.42 -0.28
CA THR A 117 8.93 5.12 -0.77
C THR A 117 10.43 5.10 -1.00
N ASP A 118 11.05 3.97 -0.71
CA ASP A 118 12.33 3.59 -1.27
C ASP A 118 12.31 3.69 -2.82
N HIS A 119 13.43 4.14 -3.40
CA HIS A 119 13.56 4.35 -4.83
C HIS A 119 13.26 3.09 -5.65
N ASP A 120 13.55 1.90 -5.10
CA ASP A 120 13.39 0.63 -5.82
C ASP A 120 11.95 0.10 -5.83
N LEU A 121 10.99 0.73 -5.14
CA LEU A 121 9.57 0.32 -5.25
C LEU A 121 8.94 0.76 -6.59
N ARG A 122 9.30 1.95 -7.09
CA ARG A 122 8.81 2.63 -8.30
C ARG A 122 7.30 2.49 -8.56
N LEU A 123 6.56 3.58 -8.38
CA LEU A 123 5.11 3.60 -8.60
C LEU A 123 4.76 4.30 -9.92
N ASN A 124 3.84 3.69 -10.66
CA ASN A 124 3.21 4.24 -11.85
C ASN A 124 1.80 4.73 -11.53
N ALA A 125 1.42 5.88 -12.10
CA ALA A 125 0.08 6.44 -11.97
C ALA A 125 -0.60 6.52 -13.35
N THR A 126 -1.83 6.02 -13.44
CA THR A 126 -2.71 6.15 -14.61
C THR A 126 -4.07 6.72 -14.20
N TYR A 127 -4.85 7.18 -15.18
CA TYR A 127 -6.09 7.92 -14.94
C TYR A 127 -7.28 7.37 -15.74
N ASN A 128 -7.52 6.06 -15.69
CA ASN A 128 -8.56 5.39 -16.49
C ASN A 128 -9.25 4.21 -15.77
N LEU A 129 -10.49 4.43 -15.32
CA LEU A 129 -11.29 3.40 -14.63
C LEU A 129 -11.71 2.21 -15.52
N ASN A 130 -11.59 2.32 -16.84
CA ASN A 130 -11.88 1.20 -17.75
C ASN A 130 -10.73 0.19 -17.82
N GLU A 131 -9.60 0.49 -17.18
CA GLU A 131 -8.38 -0.33 -17.16
C GLU A 131 -7.99 -0.61 -15.71
N THR A 132 -8.88 -1.27 -14.97
CA THR A 132 -8.63 -1.64 -13.57
C THR A 132 -8.56 -3.15 -13.41
N TYR A 133 -7.66 -3.58 -12.54
CA TYR A 133 -7.30 -4.97 -12.33
C TYR A 133 -7.12 -5.26 -10.84
N HIS A 134 -7.17 -6.53 -10.47
CA HIS A 134 -6.86 -6.97 -9.12
C HIS A 134 -5.44 -6.50 -8.72
N GLY A 135 -5.31 -6.04 -7.48
CA GLY A 135 -4.06 -5.47 -6.95
C GLY A 135 -3.84 -4.00 -7.29
N ASP A 136 -4.71 -3.35 -8.06
CA ASP A 136 -4.62 -1.91 -8.28
C ASP A 136 -4.87 -1.13 -6.99
N THR A 137 -4.07 -0.10 -6.76
CA THR A 137 -4.33 0.90 -5.74
C THR A 137 -5.20 1.99 -6.35
N MET A 138 -6.33 2.28 -5.71
CA MET A 138 -7.35 3.23 -6.15
C MET A 138 -7.67 4.22 -5.04
N TYR A 139 -8.43 5.26 -5.35
CA TYR A 139 -8.80 6.29 -4.38
C TYR A 139 -10.30 6.59 -4.41
N PHE A 140 -10.97 6.46 -3.27
CA PHE A 140 -12.32 6.96 -3.08
C PHE A 140 -12.25 8.38 -2.53
N LYS A 141 -12.69 9.36 -3.29
CA LYS A 141 -12.65 10.77 -2.91
C LYS A 141 -13.94 11.18 -2.19
N ASN A 142 -13.80 11.89 -1.08
CA ASN A 142 -14.91 12.54 -0.39
C ASN A 142 -14.78 14.06 -0.50
N PRO A 143 -15.39 14.69 -1.52
CA PRO A 143 -15.13 16.11 -1.83
C PRO A 143 -15.62 17.07 -0.74
N ASP A 144 -16.72 16.73 -0.08
CA ASP A 144 -17.38 17.56 0.93
C ASP A 144 -17.21 16.98 2.35
N TYR A 145 -16.04 16.39 2.65
CA TYR A 145 -15.73 15.90 3.99
C TYR A 145 -15.82 17.03 5.05
N ASP A 146 -16.13 16.69 6.30
CA ASP A 146 -16.08 17.64 7.40
C ASP A 146 -14.62 18.05 7.68
N ARG A 147 -14.30 19.34 7.56
CA ARG A 147 -12.95 19.87 7.74
C ARG A 147 -12.38 19.68 9.14
N SER A 148 -13.22 19.38 10.13
CA SER A 148 -12.78 19.01 11.48
C SER A 148 -12.23 17.58 11.57
N THR A 149 -12.51 16.75 10.57
CA THR A 149 -12.05 15.35 10.47
C THR A 149 -11.39 15.10 9.10
N PRO A 150 -10.23 15.71 8.82
CA PRO A 150 -9.56 15.66 7.52
C PRO A 150 -9.12 14.27 7.08
N GLU A 151 -9.03 13.32 7.99
CA GLU A 151 -8.81 11.90 7.70
C GLU A 151 -9.91 11.29 6.81
N TRP A 152 -11.11 11.90 6.75
CA TRP A 152 -12.23 11.44 5.91
C TRP A 152 -12.32 12.12 4.54
N GLN A 153 -11.28 12.84 4.11
CA GLN A 153 -11.23 13.45 2.76
C GLN A 153 -11.24 12.42 1.61
N GLY A 154 -11.00 11.16 1.94
CA GLY A 154 -11.10 10.02 1.05
C GLY A 154 -10.47 8.80 1.66
N GLU A 155 -10.37 7.73 0.87
CA GLU A 155 -9.78 6.46 1.27
C GLU A 155 -8.94 5.88 0.14
N ASN A 156 -7.69 5.54 0.45
CA ASN A 156 -6.86 4.72 -0.42
C ASN A 156 -7.30 3.27 -0.32
N ALA A 157 -7.46 2.58 -1.45
CA ALA A 157 -8.00 1.23 -1.46
C ALA A 157 -7.24 0.30 -2.41
N ILE A 158 -7.12 -0.97 -2.04
CA ILE A 158 -6.66 -2.03 -2.94
C ILE A 158 -7.87 -2.73 -3.56
N LYS A 159 -7.91 -2.83 -4.90
CA LYS A 159 -8.92 -3.60 -5.62
C LYS A 159 -8.66 -5.10 -5.43
N LEU A 160 -9.55 -5.76 -4.69
CA LEU A 160 -9.48 -7.20 -4.44
C LEU A 160 -10.24 -8.00 -5.51
N ASP A 161 -11.36 -7.44 -5.98
CA ASP A 161 -12.20 -8.03 -7.02
C ASP A 161 -12.97 -6.95 -7.81
N ASP A 162 -13.83 -7.33 -8.75
CA ASP A 162 -14.61 -6.46 -9.64
C ASP A 162 -15.33 -5.32 -8.88
N ASN A 163 -15.97 -5.64 -7.75
CA ASN A 163 -16.59 -4.65 -6.86
C ASN A 163 -16.27 -4.96 -5.40
N LEU A 164 -15.00 -5.26 -5.11
CA LEU A 164 -14.52 -5.55 -3.76
C LEU A 164 -13.18 -4.87 -3.53
N PHE A 165 -13.08 -4.15 -2.42
CA PHE A 165 -11.95 -3.28 -2.09
C PHE A 165 -11.55 -3.46 -0.64
N PHE A 166 -10.26 -3.28 -0.35
CA PHE A 166 -9.74 -3.12 1.00
C PHE A 166 -9.36 -1.65 1.22
N GLY A 167 -9.89 -1.00 2.25
CA GLY A 167 -9.44 0.30 2.75
C GLY A 167 -8.97 0.18 4.21
N HIS A 168 -7.81 0.71 4.55
CA HIS A 168 -7.25 0.58 5.89
C HIS A 168 -7.97 1.51 6.89
N GLY A 169 -8.64 0.90 7.89
CA GLY A 169 -9.53 1.60 8.83
C GLY A 169 -11.00 1.51 8.43
N ILE A 170 -11.29 1.27 7.15
CA ILE A 170 -12.65 1.01 6.65
C ILE A 170 -12.98 -0.50 6.62
N GLY A 171 -12.01 -1.33 6.27
CA GLY A 171 -12.15 -2.79 6.10
C GLY A 171 -12.32 -3.21 4.65
N ILE A 172 -12.86 -4.41 4.43
CA ILE A 172 -13.17 -4.95 3.10
C ILE A 172 -14.65 -4.70 2.78
N GLY A 173 -14.94 -4.21 1.58
CA GLY A 173 -16.31 -3.96 1.13
C GLY A 173 -16.40 -3.56 -0.34
N SER A 174 -17.63 -3.40 -0.82
CA SER A 174 -17.96 -2.91 -2.16
C SER A 174 -17.71 -1.41 -2.31
N ALA A 175 -17.64 -0.92 -3.55
CA ALA A 175 -17.53 0.52 -3.82
C ALA A 175 -18.66 1.33 -3.17
N GLY A 176 -19.88 0.77 -3.16
CA GLY A 176 -21.04 1.39 -2.51
C GLY A 176 -20.83 1.53 -1.00
N GLU A 177 -20.35 0.49 -0.32
CA GLU A 177 -20.07 0.52 1.12
C GLU A 177 -18.93 1.49 1.47
N MET A 178 -17.90 1.58 0.64
CA MET A 178 -16.83 2.58 0.81
C MET A 178 -17.40 4.00 0.72
N ILE A 179 -18.19 4.28 -0.32
CA ILE A 179 -18.83 5.58 -0.55
C ILE A 179 -19.80 5.92 0.59
N GLU A 180 -20.61 4.96 1.05
CA GLU A 180 -21.55 5.16 2.15
C GLU A 180 -20.84 5.53 3.45
N LYS A 181 -19.71 4.88 3.77
CA LYS A 181 -18.93 5.21 4.97
C LYS A 181 -18.33 6.61 4.87
N LEU A 182 -17.74 6.98 3.74
CA LEU A 182 -17.22 8.32 3.50
C LEU A 182 -18.32 9.40 3.58
N ASN A 183 -19.50 9.12 3.01
CA ASN A 183 -20.63 10.04 2.99
C ASN A 183 -21.17 10.38 4.39
N ARG A 184 -20.92 9.53 5.40
CA ARG A 184 -21.30 9.79 6.80
C ARG A 184 -20.40 10.84 7.46
N ALA A 185 -19.22 11.10 6.92
CA ALA A 185 -18.25 12.06 7.42
C ALA A 185 -18.22 13.36 6.58
N ARG A 186 -19.32 13.69 5.91
CA ARG A 186 -19.47 14.94 5.17
C ARG A 186 -19.86 16.10 6.08
N MET A 187 -19.53 17.30 5.64
CA MET A 187 -20.01 18.52 6.30
C MET A 187 -21.56 18.58 6.33
N PRO A 188 -22.16 19.16 7.39
CA PRO A 188 -23.61 19.22 7.55
C PRO A 188 -24.34 19.80 6.33
N GLY A 189 -25.38 19.10 5.86
CA GLY A 189 -26.20 19.55 4.74
C GLY A 189 -25.61 19.28 3.35
N SER A 190 -24.43 18.67 3.23
CA SER A 190 -23.88 18.31 1.91
C SER A 190 -24.74 17.26 1.20
N MET A 191 -24.96 17.49 -0.09
CA MET A 191 -25.59 16.56 -1.04
C MET A 191 -24.59 15.97 -2.04
N THR A 192 -23.32 16.40 -2.01
CA THR A 192 -22.27 15.88 -2.87
C THR A 192 -21.79 14.53 -2.36
N SER A 193 -21.90 13.47 -3.16
CA SER A 193 -21.44 12.13 -2.76
C SER A 193 -19.93 11.99 -2.91
N ALA A 194 -19.32 11.20 -2.05
CA ALA A 194 -18.05 10.55 -2.33
C ALA A 194 -18.16 9.66 -3.59
N TYR A 195 -17.04 9.44 -4.27
CA TYR A 195 -16.96 8.69 -5.51
C TYR A 195 -15.58 8.04 -5.70
N LEU A 196 -15.50 7.02 -6.57
CA LEU A 196 -14.23 6.43 -6.98
C LEU A 196 -13.53 7.37 -7.97
N ASP A 197 -12.38 7.91 -7.58
CA ASP A 197 -11.54 8.76 -8.43
C ASP A 197 -10.92 7.91 -9.56
N ASN A 198 -10.50 8.55 -10.65
CA ASN A 198 -9.95 7.84 -11.80
C ASN A 198 -8.46 7.52 -11.66
N LEU A 199 -7.82 7.91 -10.56
CA LEU A 199 -6.42 7.58 -10.26
C LEU A 199 -6.25 6.09 -9.95
N ILE A 200 -5.32 5.47 -10.67
CA ILE A 200 -4.85 4.11 -10.41
C ILE A 200 -3.34 4.16 -10.19
N ILE A 201 -2.87 3.52 -9.11
CA ILE A 201 -1.46 3.39 -8.78
C ILE A 201 -1.08 1.90 -8.79
N THR A 202 0.04 1.59 -9.43
CA THR A 202 0.62 0.24 -9.47
C THR A 202 2.14 0.31 -9.30
N PRO A 203 2.80 -0.74 -8.78
CA PRO A 203 4.23 -0.89 -8.94
C PRO A 203 4.64 -0.99 -10.41
N ASP A 204 5.85 -0.56 -10.74
CA ASP A 204 6.48 -0.89 -12.01
C ASP A 204 6.89 -2.37 -12.00
N PHE A 205 5.99 -3.24 -12.46
CA PHE A 205 6.15 -4.69 -12.38
C PHE A 205 7.42 -5.20 -13.08
N GLU A 206 7.77 -4.62 -14.22
CA GLU A 206 8.97 -5.04 -14.96
C GLU A 206 10.24 -4.57 -14.23
N PHE A 207 10.24 -3.34 -13.69
CA PHE A 207 11.36 -2.89 -12.88
C PHE A 207 11.56 -3.75 -11.62
N VAL A 208 10.48 -4.05 -10.90
CA VAL A 208 10.52 -4.91 -9.71
C VAL A 208 11.05 -6.31 -10.06
N ARG A 209 10.62 -6.89 -11.20
CA ARG A 209 11.13 -8.18 -11.68
C ARG A 209 12.65 -8.17 -11.85
N GLN A 210 13.21 -7.06 -12.35
CA GLN A 210 14.65 -6.95 -12.59
C GLN A 210 15.47 -6.89 -11.29
N LEU A 211 14.88 -6.48 -10.16
CA LEU A 211 15.57 -6.48 -8.85
C LEU A 211 16.08 -7.87 -8.45
N VAL A 212 15.45 -8.95 -8.94
CA VAL A 212 15.90 -10.33 -8.70
C VAL A 212 17.34 -10.55 -9.21
N TYR A 213 17.70 -9.93 -10.35
CA TYR A 213 18.98 -10.15 -11.04
C TYR A 213 19.97 -9.01 -10.85
N ARG A 214 19.52 -7.84 -10.38
CA ARG A 214 20.39 -6.69 -10.13
C ARG A 214 21.23 -6.95 -8.88
N GLU A 215 22.54 -6.97 -9.07
CA GLU A 215 23.49 -6.69 -8.00
C GLU A 215 23.52 -5.17 -7.78
N GLU A 216 23.85 -4.73 -6.56
CA GLU A 216 24.07 -3.31 -6.32
C GLU A 216 25.17 -2.80 -7.26
N GLU A 217 24.89 -1.74 -8.02
CA GLU A 217 25.98 -0.88 -8.45
C GLU A 217 26.59 -0.35 -7.15
N ALA A 218 27.84 -0.72 -6.88
CA ALA A 218 28.58 -0.18 -5.75
C ALA A 218 28.41 1.34 -5.79
N ALA A 219 27.75 1.90 -4.77
CA ALA A 219 27.65 3.34 -4.63
C ALA A 219 29.07 3.90 -4.74
N ALA A 220 29.35 4.57 -5.85
CA ALA A 220 30.62 5.22 -6.05
C ALA A 220 30.79 6.21 -4.89
N LEU A 221 31.89 6.01 -4.16
CA LEU A 221 32.36 6.76 -2.99
C LEU A 221 32.18 8.28 -3.12
#